data_AF-A0A1Y0BBT8-F1
#
_entry.id   AF-A0A1Y0BBT8-F1
#
_cell.length_a   1.000
_cell.length_b   1.000
_cell.length_c   1.000
_cell.angle_alpha   90.00
_cell.angle_beta   90.00
_cell.angle_gamma   90.00
#
_symmetry.space_group_name_H-M   'P 1'
#
loop_
_entity.id
_entity.type
_entity.pdbx_description
1 polymer ?
#
loop_
_entity_poly.entity_id
_entity_poly.type
_entity_poly.pdbx_seq_one_letter_code
_entity_poly.pdbx_strand_id
1 'polypeptide(L)'
;MAWVLMPDHAHWLIELGARDSLAQVVRCLKSASARAANLVLSRRGALWAPAYHDHALRDEEDLRAVARYLIGNPVRAGLVAQVGDYPFWNAVWL
;
A
#
# COMPACT_ATOMS: atom_id res chain seq x y z
N MET A 1 -7.54 -2.51 -8.72
CA MET A 1 -6.54 -2.51 -7.63
C MET A 1 -5.97 -1.11 -7.44
N ALA A 2 -5.51 -0.77 -6.23
CA ALA A 2 -4.95 0.56 -5.91
C ALA A 2 -3.87 0.49 -4.82
N TRP A 3 -2.96 1.47 -4.80
CA TRP A 3 -1.94 1.60 -3.77
C TRP A 3 -1.54 3.05 -3.53
N VAL A 4 -1.05 3.33 -2.31
CA VAL A 4 -0.34 4.57 -1.96
C VAL A 4 0.79 4.23 -0.99
N LEU A 5 1.96 4.80 -1.24
CA LEU A 5 3.11 4.74 -0.33
C LEU A 5 3.21 6.09 0.36
N MET A 6 2.95 6.12 1.66
CA MET A 6 3.10 7.29 2.54
C MET A 6 4.54 7.36 3.09
N PRO A 7 4.98 8.50 3.67
CA PRO A 7 6.32 8.61 4.24
C PRO A 7 6.64 7.59 5.35
N ASP A 8 5.63 7.10 6.05
CA ASP A 8 5.72 6.25 7.24
C ASP A 8 5.05 4.87 7.07
N HIS A 9 4.13 4.70 6.12
CA HIS A 9 3.42 3.45 5.87
C HIS A 9 2.97 3.29 4.40
N ALA A 10 2.36 2.16 4.06
CA ALA A 10 1.75 1.95 2.74
C ALA A 10 0.35 1.35 2.90
N HIS A 11 -0.57 1.72 1.99
CA HIS A 11 -1.89 1.10 1.88
C HIS A 11 -2.05 0.45 0.52
N TRP A 12 -2.61 -0.75 0.48
CA TRP A 12 -2.93 -1.48 -0.74
C TRP A 12 -4.36 -2.00 -0.75
N LEU A 13 -4.98 -1.93 -1.93
CA LEU A 13 -6.19 -2.64 -2.29
C LEU A 13 -5.82 -3.69 -3.34
N ILE A 14 -5.76 -4.94 -2.90
CA ILE A 14 -5.33 -6.10 -3.70
C ILE A 14 -6.42 -7.16 -3.74
N GLU A 15 -6.37 -7.95 -4.81
CA GLU A 15 -7.13 -9.18 -4.97
C GLU A 15 -6.15 -10.34 -4.83
N LEU A 16 -6.50 -11.33 -4.02
CA LEU A 16 -5.64 -12.49 -3.79
C LEU A 16 -5.90 -13.55 -4.86
N GLY A 17 -4.84 -14.21 -5.32
CA GLY A 17 -4.98 -15.41 -6.14
C GLY A 17 -5.64 -16.54 -5.35
N ALA A 18 -6.32 -17.46 -6.05
CA ALA A 18 -7.08 -18.55 -5.43
C ALA A 18 -6.27 -19.48 -4.49
N ARG A 19 -4.93 -19.45 -4.57
CA ARG A 19 -4.02 -20.26 -3.75
C ARG A 19 -3.14 -19.41 -2.83
N ASP A 20 -3.24 -18.09 -2.90
CA ASP A 20 -2.39 -17.17 -2.15
C ASP A 20 -3.11 -16.72 -0.88
N SER A 21 -2.40 -16.77 0.24
CA SER A 21 -2.83 -16.11 1.47
C SER A 21 -2.29 -14.69 1.54
N LEU A 22 -3.05 -13.79 2.19
CA LEU A 22 -2.60 -12.43 2.44
C LEU A 22 -1.24 -12.38 3.16
N ALA A 23 -1.06 -13.27 4.15
CA ALA A 23 0.18 -13.35 4.92
C ALA A 23 1.40 -13.66 4.04
N GLN A 24 1.26 -14.57 3.06
CA GLN A 24 2.34 -14.88 2.12
C GLN A 24 2.66 -13.69 1.23
N VAL A 25 1.64 -13.02 0.69
CA VAL A 25 1.80 -11.82 -0.17
C VAL A 25 2.51 -10.71 0.60
N VAL A 26 2.03 -10.36 1.79
CA VAL A 26 2.62 -9.30 2.61
C VAL A 26 4.06 -9.64 3.01
N ARG A 27 4.33 -10.90 3.38
CA ARG A 27 5.70 -11.35 3.72
C ARG A 27 6.65 -11.17 2.54
N CYS A 28 6.26 -11.62 1.35
CA CYS A 28 7.07 -11.49 0.14
C CYS A 28 7.35 -10.02 -0.18
N LEU A 29 6.32 -9.17 -0.14
CA LEU A 29 6.46 -7.75 -0.43
C LEU A 29 7.38 -7.07 0.60
N LYS A 30 7.13 -7.25 1.90
CA LYS A 30 7.96 -6.66 2.96
C LYS A 30 9.42 -7.10 2.85
N SER A 31 9.67 -8.38 2.57
CA SER A 31 11.04 -8.91 2.42
C SER A 31 11.75 -8.33 1.20
N ALA A 32 11.11 -8.35 0.03
CA ALA A 32 11.71 -7.86 -1.20
C ALA A 32 11.99 -6.36 -1.15
N SER A 33 11.01 -5.57 -0.70
CA SER A 33 11.15 -4.11 -0.57
C SER A 33 12.16 -3.71 0.49
N ALA A 34 12.17 -4.36 1.67
CA ALA A 34 13.17 -4.08 2.70
C ALA A 34 14.59 -4.35 2.20
N ARG A 35 14.81 -5.45 1.48
CA ARG A 35 16.12 -5.75 0.88
C ARG A 35 16.54 -4.69 -0.12
N ALA A 36 15.65 -4.29 -1.03
CA ALA A 36 15.94 -3.29 -2.05
C ALA A 36 16.23 -1.91 -1.42
N ALA A 37 15.37 -1.45 -0.50
CA ALA A 37 15.56 -0.17 0.17
C ALA A 37 16.84 -0.16 1.04
N ASN A 38 17.14 -1.24 1.74
CA ASN A 38 18.36 -1.35 2.53
C ASN A 38 19.62 -1.22 1.67
N LEU A 39 19.60 -1.82 0.47
CA LEU A 39 20.69 -1.72 -0.50
C LEU A 39 20.87 -0.27 -0.98
N VAL A 40 19.78 0.38 -1.43
CA VAL A 40 19.84 1.76 -1.94
C VAL A 40 20.25 2.75 -0.86
N LEU A 41 19.75 2.59 0.36
CA LEU A 41 20.01 3.48 1.48
C LEU A 41 21.30 3.12 2.26
N SER A 42 22.06 2.12 1.82
CA SER A 42 23.26 1.61 2.51
C SER A 42 23.03 1.31 4.00
N ARG A 43 21.83 0.84 4.35
CA ARG A 43 21.43 0.51 5.73
C ARG A 43 21.27 -0.99 5.90
N ARG A 44 21.15 -1.43 7.16
CA ARG A 44 20.87 -2.82 7.53
C ARG A 44 19.74 -2.87 8.55
N GLY A 45 19.17 -4.07 8.74
CA GLY A 45 18.11 -4.32 9.72
C GLY A 45 16.69 -4.22 9.14
N ALA A 46 15.70 -4.19 10.03
CA ALA A 46 14.30 -4.12 9.64
C ALA A 46 13.94 -2.75 9.05
N LEU A 47 13.18 -2.77 7.95
CA LEU A 47 12.54 -1.58 7.39
C LEU A 47 11.09 -1.46 7.85
N TRP A 48 10.35 -2.57 7.78
CA TRP A 48 8.93 -2.62 8.11
C TRP A 48 8.71 -3.02 9.57
N ALA A 49 7.68 -2.44 10.17
CA ALA A 49 7.14 -2.91 11.45
C ALA A 49 6.64 -4.38 11.32
N PRO A 50 6.67 -5.16 12.43
CA PRO A 50 6.03 -6.46 12.47
C PRO A 50 4.51 -6.35 12.28
N ALA A 51 3.88 -7.45 11.86
CA ALA A 51 2.43 -7.55 11.54
C ALA A 51 1.97 -6.61 10.41
N TYR A 52 0.69 -6.65 10.07
CA TYR A 52 0.02 -5.76 9.12
C TYR A 52 -1.44 -5.62 9.52
N HIS A 53 -2.10 -4.55 9.08
CA HIS A 53 -3.54 -4.38 9.24
C HIS A 53 -4.22 -4.81 7.94
N ASP A 54 -5.28 -5.60 8.05
CA ASP A 54 -6.08 -6.02 6.91
C ASP A 54 -7.57 -5.86 7.14
N HIS A 55 -8.30 -5.72 6.03
CA HIS A 55 -9.74 -5.66 6.00
C HIS A 55 -10.21 -6.34 4.72
N ALA A 56 -10.98 -7.41 4.87
CA ALA A 56 -11.60 -8.11 3.75
C ALA A 56 -12.86 -7.35 3.31
N LEU A 57 -12.84 -6.83 2.09
CA LEU A 57 -14.01 -6.14 1.52
C LEU A 57 -15.11 -7.14 1.21
N ARG A 58 -16.34 -6.77 1.55
CA ARG A 58 -17.57 -7.52 1.25
C ARG A 58 -18.12 -7.10 -0.11
N ASP A 59 -18.95 -7.95 -0.71
CA ASP A 59 -19.55 -7.72 -2.04
C ASP A 59 -20.37 -6.42 -2.13
N GLU A 60 -20.87 -5.94 -1.00
CA GLU A 60 -21.66 -4.71 -0.86
C GLU A 60 -20.83 -3.42 -0.79
N GLU A 61 -19.50 -3.54 -0.67
CA GLU A 61 -18.59 -2.39 -0.60
C GLU A 61 -18.14 -1.94 -1.99
N ASP A 62 -18.25 -0.65 -2.27
CA ASP A 62 -17.79 -0.08 -3.54
C ASP A 62 -16.24 -0.01 -3.60
N LEU A 63 -15.64 -0.94 -4.35
CA LEU A 63 -14.20 -0.99 -4.63
C LEU A 63 -13.64 0.36 -5.10
N ARG A 64 -14.39 1.14 -5.89
CA ARG A 64 -13.93 2.45 -6.38
C ARG A 64 -13.93 3.48 -5.27
N ALA A 65 -14.91 3.45 -4.37
CA ALA A 65 -14.94 4.31 -3.20
C ALA A 65 -13.74 4.03 -2.27
N VAL A 66 -13.44 2.76 -2.02
CA VAL A 66 -12.27 2.35 -1.23
C VAL A 66 -10.97 2.78 -1.91
N ALA A 67 -10.84 2.59 -3.23
CA ALA A 67 -9.68 3.03 -3.99
C ALA A 67 -9.48 4.56 -3.91
N ARG A 68 -10.55 5.34 -4.07
CA ARG A 68 -10.51 6.80 -3.94
C ARG A 68 -10.11 7.25 -2.54
N TYR A 69 -10.65 6.61 -1.51
CA TYR A 69 -10.25 6.87 -0.13
C TYR A 69 -8.76 6.60 0.06
N LEU A 70 -8.27 5.47 -0.46
CA LEU A 70 -6.88 5.05 -0.35
C LEU A 70 -5.93 6.06 -0.97
N ILE A 71 -6.14 6.47 -2.22
CA ILE A 71 -5.26 7.44 -2.89
C ILE A 71 -5.45 8.88 -2.40
N GLY A 72 -6.55 9.16 -1.69
CA GLY A 72 -6.80 10.45 -1.03
C GLY A 72 -6.04 10.64 0.28
N ASN A 73 -5.36 9.60 0.80
CA ASN A 73 -4.58 9.68 2.04
C ASN A 73 -3.51 10.78 2.04
N PRO A 74 -2.73 11.02 0.96
CA PRO A 74 -1.75 12.10 0.92
C PRO A 74 -2.36 13.48 1.18
N VAL A 75 -3.53 13.75 0.60
CA VAL A 75 -4.27 15.00 0.81
C VAL A 75 -4.77 15.09 2.26
N ARG A 76 -5.37 14.00 2.77
CA ARG A 76 -5.85 13.93 4.16
C ARG A 76 -4.75 14.08 5.20
N ALA A 77 -3.55 13.62 4.89
CA ALA A 77 -2.36 13.78 5.72
C ALA A 77 -1.69 15.15 5.58
N GLY A 78 -2.20 16.03 4.70
CA GLY A 78 -1.65 17.36 4.46
C GLY A 78 -0.32 17.37 3.70
N LEU A 79 0.05 16.27 3.02
CA LEU A 79 1.29 16.18 2.24
C LEU A 79 1.21 17.00 0.94
N VAL A 80 0.01 17.09 0.37
CA VAL A 80 -0.28 17.78 -0.90
C VAL A 80 -1.68 18.37 -0.90
N ALA A 81 -1.93 19.38 -1.75
CA ALA A 81 -3.25 19.98 -1.90
C ALA A 81 -4.17 19.14 -2.81
N GLN A 82 -3.61 18.48 -3.82
CA GLN A 82 -4.34 17.62 -4.74
C GLN A 82 -3.66 16.26 -4.86
N VAL A 83 -4.45 15.21 -5.12
CA VAL A 83 -3.93 13.83 -5.24
C VAL A 83 -2.87 13.72 -6.34
N GLY A 84 -3.04 14.45 -7.45
CA GLY A 84 -2.10 14.45 -8.58
C GLY A 84 -0.71 15.01 -8.25
N ASP A 85 -0.57 15.79 -7.17
CA ASP A 85 0.71 16.36 -6.75
C ASP A 85 1.57 15.34 -5.98
N TYR A 86 0.98 14.22 -5.54
CA TYR A 86 1.70 13.17 -4.84
C TYR A 86 2.13 12.08 -5.83
N PRO A 87 3.43 11.78 -5.98
CA PRO A 87 3.90 10.88 -7.03
C PRO A 87 3.81 9.39 -6.67
N PHE A 88 3.57 9.05 -5.39
CA PHE A 88 3.71 7.68 -4.89
C PHE A 88 2.37 6.98 -4.68
N TRP A 89 1.52 6.93 -5.71
CA TRP A 89 0.27 6.18 -5.72
C TRP A 89 -0.08 5.70 -7.14
N ASN A 90 -0.98 4.73 -7.24
CA ASN A 90 -1.65 4.36 -8.49
C ASN A 90 -3.01 3.69 -8.22
N ALA A 91 -3.95 3.78 -9.15
CA ALA A 91 -5.23 3.08 -9.10
C ALA A 91 -5.69 2.73 -10.52
N VAL A 92 -6.13 1.49 -10.76
CA VAL A 92 -6.49 1.02 -12.11
C VAL A 92 -7.79 1.62 -12.67
N TRP A 93 -8.53 2.39 -11.87
CA TRP A 93 -9.86 2.92 -12.22
C TRP A 93 -9.86 4.42 -12.50
N LEU A 94 -8.70 5.08 -12.44
CA LEU A 94 -8.55 6.52 -12.57
C LEU A 94 -7.67 6.88 -13.75
#